data_AF-A0A1E7JG46-F1
#
_entry.id   AF-A0A1E7JG46-F1
#
_cell.length_a   1.000
_cell.length_b   1.000
_cell.length_c   1.000
_cell.angle_alpha   90.00
_cell.angle_beta   90.00
_cell.angle_gamma   90.00
#
_symmetry.space_group_name_H-M   'P 1'
#
loop_
_entity.id
_entity.type
_entity.pdbx_description
1 polymer ?
#
loop_
_entity_poly.entity_id
_entity_poly.type
_entity_poly.pdbx_seq_one_letter_code
_entity_poly.pdbx_strand_id
1 'polypeptide(L)'
;MTDPPERETSAEPAESGPSSGGADGGPAGAPRERAGRAGRQRKQVLLRLDPAMYEAIARWAADELRSTNAQIDYLLRKALADSRRLPRDARPHPRRGRPPREE
;
A
#
# COMPACT_ATOMS: atom_id res chain seq x y z
N MET A 1 -8.01 -43.75 59.55
CA MET A 1 -6.57 -44.00 59.32
C MET A 1 -6.46 -44.58 57.93
N THR A 2 -6.28 -43.83 56.85
CA THR A 2 -5.51 -42.59 56.65
C THR A 2 -6.12 -41.82 55.46
N ASP A 3 -6.13 -40.49 55.55
CA ASP A 3 -6.69 -39.52 54.58
C ASP A 3 -6.15 -39.63 53.13
N PRO A 4 -6.95 -39.26 52.11
CA PRO A 4 -6.45 -38.76 50.84
C PRO A 4 -6.13 -37.25 50.91
N PRO A 5 -5.12 -36.73 50.18
CA PRO A 5 -4.74 -35.33 50.29
C PRO A 5 -5.69 -34.41 49.50
N GLU A 6 -6.17 -33.37 50.19
CA GLU A 6 -6.86 -32.23 49.62
C GLU A 6 -5.91 -31.41 48.73
N ARG A 7 -6.38 -31.03 47.54
CA ARG A 7 -5.83 -29.92 46.77
C ARG A 7 -6.96 -29.00 46.36
N GLU A 8 -7.24 -28.06 47.26
CA GLU A 8 -7.72 -26.75 46.88
C GLU A 8 -6.68 -26.06 45.99
N THR A 9 -7.14 -25.42 44.92
CA THR A 9 -6.96 -23.98 44.69
C THR A 9 -7.56 -23.63 43.33
N SER A 10 -8.77 -23.10 43.40
CA SER A 10 -9.37 -22.25 42.37
C SER A 10 -8.58 -20.94 42.27
N ALA A 11 -8.39 -20.43 41.04
CA ALA A 11 -8.64 -19.05 40.63
C ALA A 11 -7.65 -18.57 39.54
N GLU A 12 -8.19 -18.34 38.34
CA GLU A 12 -7.68 -17.31 37.42
C GLU A 12 -8.47 -15.99 37.61
N PRO A 13 -8.26 -14.89 36.84
CA PRO A 13 -7.41 -13.77 37.24
C PRO A 13 -8.11 -12.39 37.08
N ALA A 14 -7.60 -11.32 37.70
CA ALA A 14 -7.92 -9.94 37.26
C ALA A 14 -6.94 -8.86 37.76
N GLU A 15 -6.24 -8.27 36.79
CA GLU A 15 -5.82 -6.88 36.56
C GLU A 15 -5.63 -5.85 37.69
N SER A 16 -4.54 -5.08 37.54
CA SER A 16 -4.34 -3.60 37.64
C SER A 16 -3.14 -3.21 38.53
N GLY A 17 -2.12 -2.44 38.14
CA GLY A 17 -1.65 -1.81 36.90
C GLY A 17 -0.26 -1.17 37.18
N PRO A 18 0.41 -0.50 36.22
CA PRO A 18 1.12 0.72 36.62
C PRO A 18 0.87 1.90 35.67
N SER A 19 0.50 3.02 36.30
CA SER A 19 0.91 4.41 36.04
C SER A 19 1.44 4.73 34.63
N SER A 20 0.58 5.30 33.79
CA SER A 20 0.99 6.17 32.68
C SER A 20 0.99 7.62 33.16
N GLY A 21 2.19 8.17 33.35
CA GLY A 21 2.39 9.61 33.41
C GLY A 21 2.34 10.25 32.02
N GLY A 22 1.85 11.48 31.97
CA GLY A 22 2.06 12.40 30.84
C GLY A 22 0.88 12.54 29.88
N ALA A 23 -0.20 13.16 30.35
CA ALA A 23 -1.13 13.84 29.46
C ALA A 23 -0.50 15.18 29.04
N ASP A 24 0.11 15.22 27.85
CA ASP A 24 0.32 16.47 27.12
C ASP A 24 -0.62 16.47 25.90
N GLY A 25 -1.31 17.59 25.74
CA GLY A 25 -2.49 17.72 24.93
C GLY A 25 -2.20 17.91 23.44
N GLY A 26 -3.03 17.28 22.63
CA GLY A 26 -3.31 17.71 21.26
C GLY A 26 -4.67 17.16 20.86
N PRO A 27 -5.61 17.97 20.34
CA PRO A 27 -6.93 17.46 19.99
C PRO A 27 -6.75 16.38 18.91
N ALA A 28 -7.23 15.18 19.24
CA ALA A 28 -7.30 14.04 18.35
C ALA A 28 -7.95 14.48 17.04
N GLY A 29 -7.15 14.56 15.98
CA GLY A 29 -7.65 14.78 14.63
C GLY A 29 -8.59 13.63 14.28
N ALA A 30 -9.88 13.95 14.15
CA ALA A 30 -10.91 13.06 13.63
C ALA A 30 -10.40 12.28 12.41
N PRO A 31 -10.84 11.02 12.19
CA PRO A 31 -10.47 10.28 11.00
C PRO A 31 -10.91 11.09 9.79
N ARG A 32 -9.94 11.71 9.10
CA ARG A 32 -10.19 12.43 7.86
C ARG A 32 -10.66 11.38 6.85
N GLU A 33 -11.97 11.33 6.65
CA GLU A 33 -12.58 10.60 5.54
C GLU A 33 -11.84 11.03 4.28
N ARG A 34 -11.11 10.08 3.69
CA ARG A 34 -10.46 10.27 2.40
C ARG A 34 -11.58 10.31 1.38
N ALA A 35 -12.17 11.49 1.16
CA ALA A 35 -13.05 11.74 0.05
C ALA A 35 -12.31 11.31 -1.22
N GLY A 36 -12.81 10.22 -1.81
CA GLY A 36 -12.14 9.51 -2.88
C GLY A 36 -12.04 10.37 -4.11
N ARG A 37 -10.82 10.76 -4.47
CA ARG A 37 -10.45 11.31 -5.78
C ARG A 37 -11.18 10.54 -6.88
N ALA A 38 -12.20 11.14 -7.49
CA ALA A 38 -12.93 10.58 -8.63
C ALA A 38 -12.09 10.64 -9.92
N GLY A 39 -10.87 10.11 -9.86
CA GLY A 39 -10.12 9.70 -11.04
C GLY A 39 -10.53 8.28 -11.37
N ARG A 40 -10.96 8.03 -12.62
CA ARG A 40 -11.20 6.69 -13.16
C ARG A 40 -10.22 5.69 -12.54
N GLN A 41 -10.75 4.70 -11.83
CA GLN A 41 -9.96 3.70 -11.11
C GLN A 41 -8.93 3.08 -12.06
N ARG A 42 -7.67 3.01 -11.65
CA ARG A 42 -6.65 2.29 -12.43
C ARG A 42 -7.05 0.83 -12.50
N LYS A 43 -7.14 0.27 -13.70
CA LYS A 43 -7.40 -1.14 -13.89
C LYS A 43 -6.14 -1.92 -13.55
N GLN A 44 -6.23 -2.82 -12.56
CA GLN A 44 -5.19 -3.80 -12.26
C GLN A 44 -5.41 -5.02 -13.16
N VAL A 45 -4.34 -5.47 -13.82
CA VAL A 45 -4.35 -6.63 -14.71
C VAL A 45 -3.14 -7.49 -14.36
N LEU A 46 -3.35 -8.81 -14.27
CA LEU A 46 -2.25 -9.76 -14.12
C LEU A 46 -1.62 -10.00 -15.49
N LEU A 47 -0.34 -9.68 -15.63
CA LEU A 47 0.42 -9.91 -16.85
C LEU A 47 1.25 -11.18 -16.70
N ARG A 48 1.12 -12.10 -17.67
CA ARG A 48 2.01 -13.26 -17.76
C ARG A 48 3.23 -12.86 -18.57
N LEU A 49 4.38 -12.80 -17.92
CA LEU A 49 5.67 -12.51 -18.53
C LEU A 49 6.59 -13.71 -18.36
N ASP A 50 7.46 -13.90 -19.35
CA ASP A 50 8.63 -14.73 -19.15
C ASP A 50 9.51 -14.12 -18.03
N PRO A 51 10.01 -14.93 -17.07
CA PRO A 51 10.80 -14.42 -15.96
C PRO A 51 12.05 -13.65 -16.40
N ALA A 52 12.77 -14.11 -17.42
CA ALA A 52 13.98 -13.42 -17.87
C ALA A 52 13.66 -12.05 -18.51
N MET A 53 12.51 -11.94 -19.19
CA MET A 53 12.02 -10.64 -19.68
C MET A 53 11.67 -9.69 -18.54
N TYR A 54 11.00 -10.20 -17.49
CA TYR A 54 10.69 -9.38 -16.32
C TYR A 54 11.97 -8.82 -15.67
N GLU A 55 12.98 -9.67 -15.48
CA GLU A 55 14.26 -9.25 -14.90
C GLU A 55 14.98 -8.21 -15.77
N ALA A 56 14.94 -8.35 -17.10
CA ALA A 56 15.51 -7.37 -18.01
C ALA A 56 14.81 -6.01 -17.91
N ILE A 57 13.47 -6.00 -17.81
CA ILE A 57 12.68 -4.76 -17.63
C ILE A 57 12.95 -4.15 -16.26
N ALA A 58 13.04 -4.96 -15.20
CA ALA A 58 13.30 -4.49 -13.84
C ALA A 58 14.67 -3.81 -13.74
N ARG A 59 15.71 -4.42 -14.33
CA ARG A 59 17.05 -3.82 -14.41
C ARG A 59 17.03 -2.49 -15.16
N TRP A 60 16.41 -2.45 -16.34
CA TRP A 60 16.30 -1.21 -17.11
C TRP A 60 15.53 -0.12 -16.35
N ALA A 61 14.46 -0.49 -15.64
CA ALA A 61 13.72 0.45 -14.81
C ALA A 61 14.59 1.03 -13.68
N ALA A 62 15.44 0.21 -13.07
CA ALA A 62 16.39 0.64 -12.03
C ALA A 62 17.41 1.63 -12.60
N ASP A 63 17.97 1.36 -13.78
CA ASP A 63 18.91 2.24 -14.48
C ASP A 63 18.30 3.62 -14.76
N GLU A 64 16.99 3.69 -15.04
CA GLU A 64 16.24 4.94 -15.26
C GLU A 64 15.61 5.55 -14.00
N LEU A 65 15.89 5.01 -12.81
CA LEU A 65 15.29 5.45 -11.54
C LEU A 65 13.74 5.45 -11.58
N ARG A 66 13.14 4.45 -12.24
CA ARG A 66 11.69 4.22 -12.33
C ARG A 66 11.30 2.94 -11.59
N SER A 67 10.04 2.84 -11.19
CA SER A 67 9.50 1.54 -10.82
C SER A 67 9.28 0.68 -12.08
N THR A 68 9.33 -0.63 -11.92
CA THR A 68 9.05 -1.59 -13.02
C THR A 68 7.69 -1.33 -13.66
N ASN A 69 6.65 -1.04 -12.87
CA ASN A 69 5.32 -0.71 -13.38
C ASN A 69 5.30 0.58 -14.21
N ALA A 70 6.06 1.61 -13.80
CA ALA A 70 6.18 2.84 -14.57
C ALA A 70 6.93 2.60 -15.89
N GLN A 71 7.95 1.72 -15.88
CA GLN A 71 8.65 1.34 -17.10
C GLN A 71 7.74 0.58 -18.07
N ILE A 72 6.96 -0.40 -17.58
CA ILE A 72 5.99 -1.14 -18.40
C ILE A 72 4.94 -0.18 -19.01
N ASP A 73 4.37 0.73 -18.22
CA ASP A 73 3.40 1.71 -18.73
C ASP A 73 4.01 2.62 -19.82
N TYR A 74 5.25 3.07 -19.63
CA TYR A 74 5.98 3.84 -20.63
C TYR A 74 6.16 3.05 -21.93
N LEU A 75 6.62 1.80 -21.86
CA LEU A 75 6.83 0.95 -23.03
C LEU A 75 5.53 0.69 -23.80
N LEU A 76 4.44 0.39 -23.10
CA LEU A 76 3.14 0.17 -23.71
C LEU A 76 2.64 1.43 -24.42
N ARG A 77 2.76 2.61 -23.79
CA ARG A 77 2.36 3.88 -24.41
C ARG A 77 3.22 4.22 -25.62
N LYS A 78 4.53 4.00 -25.53
CA LYS A 78 5.44 4.20 -26.66
C LYS A 78 5.05 3.29 -27.83
N ALA A 79 4.86 1.99 -27.59
CA ALA A 79 4.45 1.05 -28.63
C ALA A 79 3.09 1.40 -29.25
N LEU A 80 2.12 1.86 -28.45
CA LEU A 80 0.82 2.33 -28.94
C LEU A 80 0.94 3.63 -29.76
N ALA A 81 1.80 4.56 -29.35
CA ALA A 81 2.06 5.80 -30.09
C ALA A 81 2.74 5.51 -31.43
N ASP A 82 3.80 4.69 -31.41
CA ASP A 82 4.58 4.29 -32.59
C ASP A 82 3.68 3.55 -33.61
N SER A 83 2.74 2.74 -33.12
CA SER A 83 1.75 2.04 -33.95
C SER A 83 0.53 2.91 -34.34
N ARG A 84 0.47 4.18 -33.93
CA ARG A 84 -0.65 5.11 -34.12
C ARG A 84 -1.99 4.59 -33.58
N ARG A 85 -1.94 3.82 -32.50
CA ARG A 85 -3.09 3.21 -31.80
C ARG A 85 -3.34 3.82 -30.41
N LEU A 86 -2.55 4.80 -29.99
CA LEU A 86 -2.74 5.46 -28.70
C LEU A 86 -4.09 6.22 -28.68
N PRO A 87 -5.01 5.91 -27.74
CA PRO A 87 -6.27 6.63 -27.63
C PRO A 87 -6.07 8.10 -27.26
N ARG A 88 -6.90 8.99 -27.83
CA ARG A 88 -6.82 10.44 -27.57
C ARG A 88 -7.17 10.82 -26.12
N ASP A 89 -7.93 9.98 -25.42
CA ASP A 89 -8.36 10.16 -24.03
C ASP A 89 -7.41 9.51 -23.01
N ALA A 90 -6.28 8.93 -23.46
CA ALA A 90 -5.30 8.33 -22.57
C ALA A 90 -4.72 9.38 -21.62
N ARG A 91 -4.91 9.21 -20.30
CA ARG A 91 -4.39 10.15 -19.30
C ARG A 91 -2.87 10.28 -19.39
N PRO A 92 -2.32 11.50 -19.22
CA PRO A 92 -0.88 11.72 -19.18
C PRO A 92 -0.25 11.01 -17.98
N HIS A 93 1.06 10.73 -18.06
CA HIS A 93 1.79 10.18 -16.93
C HIS A 93 1.68 11.13 -15.73
N PRO A 94 1.30 10.63 -14.54
CA PRO A 94 1.25 11.46 -13.35
C PRO A 94 2.64 12.02 -13.04
N ARG A 95 2.72 13.31 -12.76
CA ARG A 95 3.98 13.96 -12.35
C ARG A 95 4.49 13.30 -11.07
N ARG A 96 5.81 13.14 -10.95
CA ARG A 96 6.45 12.68 -9.70
C ARG A 96 6.11 13.68 -8.60
N GLY A 97 5.72 13.18 -7.43
CA GLY A 97 5.39 14.00 -6.26
C GLY A 97 4.08 13.59 -5.58
N ARG A 98 3.91 14.08 -4.35
CA ARG A 98 2.68 13.96 -3.55
C ARG A 98 1.50 14.43 -4.42
N PRO A 99 0.36 13.71 -4.45
CA PRO A 99 -0.83 14.21 -5.14
C PRO A 99 -1.13 15.65 -4.68
N PRO A 100 -1.60 16.54 -5.57
CA PRO A 100 -2.01 17.89 -5.18
C PRO A 100 -2.96 17.78 -3.99
N ARG A 101 -2.74 18.61 -2.96
CA ARG A 101 -3.76 18.77 -1.92
C ARG A 101 -4.98 19.35 -2.64
N GLU A 102 -6.11 18.68 -2.50
CA GLU A 102 -7.40 19.17 -2.96
C GLU A 102 -7.72 20.40 -2.10
N GLU A 103 -8.02 21.54 -2.74
CA GLU A 103 -8.59 22.73 -2.07
C GLU A 103 -9.98 22.41 -1.52
#